data_AF-A0A380JAV1-F1
#
_entry.id   AF-A0A380JAV1-F1
#
_cell.length_a   1.000
_cell.length_b   1.000
_cell.length_c   1.000
_cell.angle_alpha   90.00
_cell.angle_beta   90.00
_cell.angle_gamma   90.00
#
_symmetry.space_group_name_H-M   'P 1'
#
loop_
_entity.id
_entity.type
_entity.pdbx_description
1 polymer ?
#
loop_
_entity_poly.entity_id
_entity_poly.type
_entity_poly.pdbx_seq_one_letter_code
_entity_poly.pdbx_strand_id
1 'polypeptide(L)'
;MAKKKIGKIDIVNKALNIIPDTTEILSDTIKSTTPLVEKAMDRRFESQQQLVDLPNLIDLNISEAKETLEELGFKVVTIAAKADKKFSKNKAEGLVKMEPKPGRVRQGIVVKLYYVTEEIVEESKNLRSNTPNIKSLIKSLPKRNPKISKEE
;
A
#
# COMPACT_ATOMS: atom_id res chain seq x y z
N MET A 1 47.14 0.37 54.65
CA MET A 1 46.00 1.25 54.31
C MET A 1 44.79 0.37 54.01
N ALA A 2 43.79 0.32 54.90
CA ALA A 2 42.58 -0.48 54.72
C ALA A 2 41.45 0.40 54.18
N LYS A 3 40.94 0.10 52.97
CA LYS A 3 39.74 0.74 52.43
C LYS A 3 38.52 -0.13 52.74
N LYS A 4 37.78 0.29 53.76
CA LYS A 4 36.44 -0.18 54.10
C LYS A 4 35.44 0.48 53.14
N LYS A 5 34.73 -0.30 52.31
CA LYS A 5 33.48 0.14 51.65
C LYS A 5 32.35 -0.78 52.11
N ILE A 6 31.57 -0.23 53.03
CA ILE A 6 30.38 -0.81 53.65
C ILE A 6 29.29 -0.78 52.59
N GLY A 7 28.70 -1.93 52.30
CA GLY A 7 27.47 -2.01 51.52
C GLY A 7 26.28 -1.49 52.32
N LYS A 8 25.18 -1.20 51.60
CA LYS A 8 23.78 -1.48 51.99
C LYS A 8 22.81 -0.66 51.14
N ILE A 9 22.13 -1.35 50.23
CA ILE A 9 20.92 -0.92 49.52
C ILE A 9 19.74 -1.25 50.46
N ASP A 10 19.70 -0.62 51.64
CA ASP A 10 18.70 -0.90 52.69
C ASP A 10 17.50 0.07 52.66
N ILE A 11 17.41 0.94 51.66
CA ILE A 11 16.40 2.02 51.63
C ILE A 11 15.08 1.55 50.99
N VAL A 12 15.11 0.52 50.14
CA VAL A 12 13.91 0.10 49.38
C VAL A 12 12.98 -0.81 50.19
N ASN A 13 13.51 -1.62 51.12
CA ASN A 13 12.68 -2.56 51.90
C ASN A 13 11.88 -1.91 53.04
N LYS A 14 12.19 -0.67 53.45
CA LYS A 14 11.52 -0.03 54.59
C LYS A 14 10.20 0.66 54.22
N ALA A 15 9.92 0.84 52.93
CA ALA A 15 8.72 1.52 52.44
C ALA A 15 7.54 0.59 52.13
N LEU A 16 7.74 -0.73 52.08
CA LEU A 16 6.72 -1.70 51.68
C LEU A 16 5.87 -2.26 52.83
N ASN A 17 6.20 -1.93 54.10
CA ASN A 17 5.49 -2.44 55.28
C ASN A 17 4.63 -1.38 55.99
N ILE A 18 4.39 -0.24 55.35
CA ILE A 18 3.56 0.81 55.95
C ILE A 18 2.13 0.59 55.43
N ILE A 19 1.33 -0.03 56.30
CA ILE A 19 -0.12 -0.27 56.26
C ILE A 19 -0.51 -1.72 55.90
N PRO A 20 -0.76 -2.59 56.90
CA PRO A 20 -1.41 -3.88 56.70
C PRO A 20 -2.95 -3.83 56.62
N ASP A 21 -3.62 -2.71 56.93
CA ASP A 21 -5.09 -2.68 57.11
C ASP A 21 -5.86 -1.86 56.08
N THR A 22 -5.53 -1.96 54.79
CA THR A 22 -6.36 -1.34 53.73
C THR A 22 -6.56 -2.24 52.50
N THR A 23 -6.29 -3.54 52.61
CA THR A 23 -6.50 -4.50 51.50
C THR A 23 -7.98 -4.71 51.15
N GLU A 24 -8.93 -4.27 51.97
CA GLU A 24 -10.36 -4.31 51.64
C GLU A 24 -10.83 -3.14 50.76
N ILE A 25 -10.16 -1.98 50.83
CA ILE A 25 -10.58 -0.76 50.13
C ILE A 25 -10.22 -0.79 48.63
N LEU A 26 -9.38 -1.75 48.22
CA LEU A 26 -8.90 -1.84 46.84
C LEU A 26 -9.82 -2.66 45.92
N SER A 27 -10.85 -3.31 46.48
CA SER A 27 -11.76 -4.21 45.74
C SER A 27 -12.64 -3.49 44.70
N ASP A 28 -13.08 -2.28 45.02
CA ASP A 28 -14.04 -1.54 44.18
C ASP A 28 -13.39 -0.47 43.30
N THR A 29 -12.19 0.00 43.64
CA THR A 29 -11.48 1.01 42.84
C THR A 29 -10.73 0.45 41.64
N ILE A 30 -10.35 -0.83 41.64
CA ILE A 30 -9.70 -1.45 40.46
C ILE A 30 -10.73 -1.69 39.33
N LYS A 31 -12.02 -1.84 39.64
CA LYS A 31 -13.10 -1.99 38.64
C LYS A 31 -13.39 -0.72 37.83
N SER A 32 -12.92 0.44 38.30
CA SER A 32 -13.23 1.75 37.67
C SER A 32 -12.09 2.33 36.84
N THR A 33 -10.88 1.75 36.91
CA THR A 33 -9.73 2.17 36.10
C THR A 33 -9.50 1.28 34.87
N THR A 34 -10.21 0.14 34.79
CA THR A 34 -10.30 -0.69 33.58
C THR A 34 -10.76 0.08 32.34
N PRO A 35 -11.80 0.93 32.33
CA PRO A 35 -12.34 1.47 31.07
C PRO A 35 -11.43 2.47 30.36
N LEU A 36 -10.40 3.01 31.03
CA LEU A 36 -9.46 3.97 30.44
C LEU A 36 -8.21 3.29 29.86
N VAL A 37 -7.76 2.19 30.47
CA VAL A 37 -6.61 1.41 29.97
C VAL A 37 -7.05 0.44 28.87
N GLU A 38 -8.23 -0.15 29.00
CA GLU A 38 -8.83 -1.07 28.03
C GLU A 38 -9.12 -0.36 26.70
N LYS A 39 -9.77 0.81 26.75
CA LYS A 39 -10.11 1.63 25.58
C LYS A 39 -8.90 2.19 24.81
N ALA A 40 -7.72 2.29 25.44
CA ALA A 40 -6.49 2.76 24.80
C ALA A 40 -5.70 1.62 24.13
N MET A 41 -5.79 0.39 24.66
CA MET A 41 -5.22 -0.82 24.05
C MET A 41 -6.05 -1.27 22.84
N ASP A 42 -7.37 -1.19 22.92
CA ASP A 42 -8.30 -1.60 21.86
C ASP A 42 -8.13 -0.76 20.58
N ARG A 43 -7.97 0.57 20.70
CA ARG A 43 -7.76 1.44 19.53
C ARG A 43 -6.48 1.11 18.75
N ARG A 44 -5.44 0.63 19.42
CA ARG A 44 -4.19 0.24 18.75
C ARG A 44 -4.31 -1.15 18.11
N PHE A 45 -4.96 -2.10 18.78
CA PHE A 45 -5.23 -3.42 18.22
C PHE A 45 -6.18 -3.37 17.01
N GLU A 46 -7.29 -2.63 17.07
CA GLU A 46 -8.22 -2.45 15.93
C GLU A 46 -7.54 -1.77 14.72
N SER A 47 -6.62 -0.83 14.96
CA SER A 47 -5.94 -0.11 13.89
C SER A 47 -4.84 -0.94 13.19
N GLN A 48 -4.22 -1.88 13.90
CA GLN A 48 -3.12 -2.70 13.39
C GLN A 48 -3.57 -4.05 12.82
N GLN A 49 -4.78 -4.52 13.15
CA GLN A 49 -5.22 -5.88 12.81
C GLN A 49 -5.75 -6.11 11.38
N GLN A 50 -5.69 -5.14 10.48
CA GLN A 50 -6.20 -5.38 9.12
C GLN A 50 -5.28 -4.89 8.01
N LEU A 51 -3.97 -4.76 8.23
CA LEU A 51 -3.06 -4.54 7.10
C LEU A 51 -2.66 -5.89 6.51
N VAL A 52 -3.15 -6.18 5.31
CA VAL A 52 -2.84 -7.38 4.53
C VAL A 52 -1.96 -6.97 3.35
N ASP A 53 -0.99 -7.82 3.01
CA ASP A 53 -0.13 -7.60 1.86
C ASP A 53 -0.94 -7.86 0.57
N LEU A 54 -1.06 -6.84 -0.29
CA LEU A 54 -1.66 -6.95 -1.61
C LEU A 54 -0.60 -7.42 -2.61
N PRO A 55 -0.71 -8.65 -3.16
CA PRO A 55 0.26 -9.17 -4.11
C PRO A 55 0.22 -8.41 -5.44
N ASN A 56 1.33 -8.46 -6.17
CA ASN A 56 1.39 -7.98 -7.55
C ASN A 56 0.93 -9.08 -8.51
N LEU A 57 -0.19 -8.85 -9.20
CA LEU A 57 -0.81 -9.81 -10.12
C LEU A 57 -0.79 -9.31 -11.57
N ILE A 58 0.04 -8.30 -11.87
CA ILE A 58 0.21 -7.80 -13.25
C ILE A 58 0.71 -8.94 -14.15
N ASP A 59 0.22 -8.96 -15.39
CA ASP A 59 0.44 -9.99 -16.42
C ASP A 59 -0.21 -11.37 -16.15
N LEU A 60 -0.91 -11.53 -15.03
CA LEU A 60 -1.73 -12.72 -14.75
C LEU A 60 -3.09 -12.64 -15.47
N ASN A 61 -3.76 -13.77 -15.66
CA ASN A 61 -5.13 -13.77 -16.18
C ASN A 61 -6.08 -13.12 -15.15
N ILE A 62 -7.07 -12.37 -15.64
CA ILE A 62 -8.06 -11.69 -14.80
C ILE A 62 -8.83 -12.64 -13.86
N SER A 63 -9.09 -13.87 -14.28
CA SER A 63 -9.83 -14.86 -13.47
C SER A 63 -9.01 -15.29 -12.25
N GLU A 64 -7.76 -15.71 -12.48
CA GLU A 64 -6.83 -16.14 -11.43
C GLU A 64 -6.52 -15.00 -10.46
N ALA A 65 -6.33 -13.79 -11.01
CA ALA A 65 -6.07 -12.61 -10.18
C ALA A 65 -7.26 -12.25 -9.29
N LYS A 66 -8.49 -12.41 -9.79
CA LYS A 66 -9.71 -12.16 -9.02
C LYS A 66 -9.84 -13.17 -7.87
N GLU A 67 -9.70 -14.46 -8.16
CA GLU A 67 -9.80 -15.53 -7.16
C GLU A 67 -8.78 -15.34 -6.04
N THR A 68 -7.52 -15.10 -6.40
CA THR A 68 -6.43 -14.86 -5.44
C THR A 68 -6.72 -13.69 -4.49
N LEU A 69 -7.29 -12.59 -5.00
CA LEU A 69 -7.60 -11.42 -4.18
C LEU A 69 -8.85 -11.61 -3.33
N GLU A 70 -9.86 -12.31 -3.83
CA GLU A 70 -11.07 -12.65 -3.08
C GLU A 70 -10.75 -13.60 -1.92
N GLU A 71 -9.86 -14.59 -2.12
CA GLU A 71 -9.35 -15.47 -1.06
C GLU A 71 -8.62 -14.71 0.05
N LEU A 72 -7.89 -13.65 -0.30
CA LEU A 72 -7.23 -12.75 0.65
C LEU A 72 -8.21 -11.80 1.38
N GLY A 73 -9.50 -11.85 1.04
CA GLY A 73 -10.55 -11.03 1.63
C GLY A 73 -10.63 -9.62 1.06
N PHE A 74 -10.14 -9.39 -0.16
CA PHE A 74 -10.33 -8.14 -0.89
C PHE A 74 -11.59 -8.19 -1.74
N LYS A 75 -12.20 -7.02 -1.97
CA LYS A 75 -13.33 -6.89 -2.92
C LYS A 75 -12.76 -6.52 -4.29
N VAL A 76 -13.06 -7.29 -5.31
CA VAL A 76 -12.46 -7.09 -6.64
C VAL A 76 -13.47 -6.49 -7.62
N VAL A 77 -13.03 -5.49 -8.38
CA VAL A 77 -13.78 -4.92 -9.50
C VAL A 77 -12.94 -5.00 -10.76
N THR A 78 -13.48 -5.65 -11.80
CA THR A 78 -12.81 -5.79 -13.09
C THR A 78 -13.27 -4.68 -14.04
N ILE A 79 -12.32 -4.08 -14.76
CA ILE A 79 -12.57 -2.96 -15.67
C ILE A 79 -11.78 -3.22 -16.96
N ALA A 80 -12.45 -3.18 -18.11
CA ALA A 80 -11.77 -3.24 -19.40
C ALA A 80 -10.93 -1.96 -19.60
N ALA A 81 -9.64 -2.13 -19.86
CA ALA A 81 -8.73 -1.01 -20.13
C ALA A 81 -9.06 -0.37 -21.49
N LYS A 82 -8.79 0.93 -21.63
CA LYS A 82 -8.86 1.59 -22.95
C LYS A 82 -7.69 1.13 -23.82
N ALA A 83 -7.89 1.02 -25.13
CA ALA A 83 -6.80 0.72 -26.05
C ALA A 83 -5.67 1.76 -25.93
N ASP A 84 -4.45 1.27 -25.79
CA ASP A 84 -3.23 2.08 -25.69
C ASP A 84 -2.11 1.33 -26.42
N LYS A 85 -1.23 2.07 -27.11
CA LYS A 85 -0.10 1.55 -27.89
C LYS A 85 0.80 0.61 -27.04
N LYS A 86 0.83 0.83 -25.73
CA LYS A 86 1.56 0.02 -24.75
C LYS A 86 1.06 -1.43 -24.70
N PHE A 87 -0.22 -1.66 -24.95
CA PHE A 87 -0.86 -2.97 -24.83
C PHE A 87 -0.73 -3.83 -26.09
N SER A 88 -0.10 -3.32 -27.14
CA SER A 88 0.12 -4.05 -28.41
C SER A 88 0.90 -5.36 -28.28
N LYS A 89 1.63 -5.56 -27.18
CA LYS A 89 2.42 -6.75 -26.88
C LYS A 89 1.86 -7.60 -25.73
N ASN A 90 0.77 -7.16 -25.11
CA ASN A 90 0.20 -7.86 -23.95
C ASN A 90 -0.59 -9.08 -24.40
N LYS A 91 -0.69 -10.07 -23.51
CA LYS A 91 -1.58 -11.22 -23.70
C LYS A 91 -3.03 -10.77 -23.54
N ALA A 92 -3.92 -11.39 -24.30
CA ALA A 92 -5.36 -11.26 -24.11
C ALA A 92 -5.73 -11.68 -22.68
N GLU A 93 -6.71 -10.99 -22.11
CA GLU A 93 -7.22 -11.16 -20.73
C GLU A 93 -6.18 -10.93 -19.63
N GLY A 94 -5.00 -10.44 -20.00
CA GLY A 94 -3.94 -10.11 -19.07
C GLY A 94 -4.29 -8.88 -18.24
N LEU A 95 -3.99 -8.95 -16.96
CA LEU A 95 -4.07 -7.82 -16.06
C LEU A 95 -2.95 -6.82 -16.36
N VAL A 96 -3.30 -5.58 -16.68
CA VAL A 96 -2.30 -4.56 -17.06
C VAL A 96 -2.08 -3.53 -15.96
N LYS A 97 -3.07 -3.35 -15.09
CA LYS A 97 -2.96 -2.38 -13.99
C LYS A 97 -3.84 -2.79 -12.81
N MET A 98 -3.34 -2.47 -11.62
CA MET A 98 -4.05 -2.61 -10.35
C MET A 98 -4.15 -1.25 -9.66
N GLU A 99 -5.29 -1.00 -9.02
CA GLU A 99 -5.48 0.12 -8.10
C GLU A 99 -6.20 -0.35 -6.84
N PRO A 100 -5.61 -0.21 -5.63
CA PRO A 100 -4.32 0.43 -5.34
C PRO A 100 -3.11 -0.37 -5.85
N LYS A 101 -1.93 0.27 -5.77
CA LYS A 101 -0.66 -0.41 -6.09
C LYS A 101 -0.40 -1.55 -5.09
N PRO A 102 0.31 -2.60 -5.51
CA PRO A 102 0.75 -3.67 -4.60
C PRO A 102 1.49 -3.12 -3.39
N GLY A 103 1.25 -3.72 -2.22
CA GLY A 103 1.79 -3.27 -0.94
C GLY A 103 0.84 -3.52 0.22
N ARG A 104 1.16 -2.97 1.39
CA ARG A 104 0.33 -3.11 2.60
C ARG A 104 -0.90 -2.24 2.52
N VAL A 105 -2.07 -2.88 2.49
CA VAL A 105 -3.36 -2.20 2.40
C VAL A 105 -4.31 -2.74 3.43
N ARG A 106 -5.39 -2.01 3.72
CA ARG A 106 -6.41 -2.47 4.64
C ARG A 106 -7.16 -3.66 4.02
N GLN A 107 -7.43 -4.71 4.78
CA GLN A 107 -8.26 -5.83 4.37
C GLN A 107 -9.67 -5.35 4.04
N GLY A 108 -10.34 -5.98 3.08
CA GLY A 108 -11.72 -5.63 2.70
C GLY A 108 -11.86 -4.37 1.83
N ILE A 109 -10.76 -3.73 1.42
CA ILE A 109 -10.83 -2.64 0.44
C ILE A 109 -11.22 -3.16 -0.95
N VAL A 110 -11.67 -2.23 -1.79
CA VAL A 110 -11.94 -2.51 -3.20
C VAL A 110 -10.67 -2.36 -4.02
N VAL A 111 -10.28 -3.41 -4.73
CA VAL A 111 -9.17 -3.43 -5.68
C VAL A 111 -9.75 -3.43 -7.11
N LYS A 112 -9.37 -2.42 -7.88
CA LYS A 112 -9.72 -2.29 -9.30
C LYS A 112 -8.65 -2.97 -10.15
N LEU A 113 -9.09 -3.90 -10.97
CA LEU A 113 -8.28 -4.68 -11.89
C LEU A 113 -8.58 -4.23 -13.32
N TYR A 114 -7.59 -3.67 -13.99
CA TYR A 114 -7.70 -3.29 -15.39
C TYR A 114 -7.12 -4.40 -16.26
N TYR A 115 -7.94 -4.96 -17.13
CA TYR A 115 -7.54 -6.04 -18.04
C TYR A 115 -7.73 -5.61 -19.50
N VAL A 116 -7.02 -6.29 -20.41
CA VAL A 116 -7.16 -6.08 -21.85
C VAL A 116 -7.89 -7.25 -22.48
N THR A 117 -8.78 -6.99 -23.42
CA THR A 117 -9.40 -8.02 -24.27
C THR A 117 -8.61 -8.17 -25.57
N GLU A 118 -8.91 -9.22 -26.34
CA GLU A 118 -8.34 -9.41 -27.68
C GLU A 118 -8.58 -8.20 -28.59
N GLU A 119 -9.81 -7.68 -28.58
CA GLU A 119 -10.22 -6.48 -29.32
C GLU A 119 -9.33 -5.28 -28.96
N ILE A 120 -9.12 -5.03 -27.66
CA ILE A 120 -8.29 -3.93 -27.17
C ILE A 120 -6.83 -4.10 -27.62
N VAL A 121 -6.30 -5.33 -27.61
CA VAL A 121 -4.93 -5.62 -28.05
C VAL A 121 -4.79 -5.37 -29.56
N GLU A 122 -5.78 -5.73 -30.36
CA GLU A 122 -5.80 -5.49 -31.80
C GLU A 122 -5.91 -4.00 -32.13
N GLU A 123 -6.83 -3.28 -31.50
CA GLU A 123 -6.91 -1.82 -31.59
C GLU A 123 -5.57 -1.16 -31.20
N SER A 124 -4.94 -1.66 -30.15
CA SER A 124 -3.64 -1.18 -29.69
C SER A 124 -2.51 -1.41 -30.71
N LYS A 125 -2.55 -2.52 -31.47
CA LYS A 125 -1.63 -2.77 -32.59
C LYS A 125 -1.86 -1.80 -33.74
N ASN A 126 -3.13 -1.53 -34.07
CA ASN A 126 -3.51 -0.56 -35.10
C ASN A 126 -3.07 0.86 -34.73
N LEU A 127 -3.25 1.26 -33.47
CA LEU A 127 -2.77 2.55 -32.97
C LEU A 127 -1.24 2.68 -33.06
N ARG A 128 -0.51 1.58 -32.90
CA ARG A 128 0.95 1.56 -33.00
C ARG A 128 1.43 1.65 -34.45
N SER A 129 0.79 0.94 -35.39
CA SER A 129 1.14 1.00 -36.82
C SER A 129 0.82 2.37 -37.44
N ASN A 130 -0.29 2.99 -37.04
CA ASN A 130 -0.72 4.30 -37.54
C ASN A 130 0.00 5.50 -36.91
N THR A 131 0.98 5.28 -36.02
CA THR A 131 1.73 6.41 -35.45
C THR A 131 2.80 6.85 -36.44
N PRO A 132 2.69 8.06 -37.05
CA PRO A 132 3.75 8.58 -37.90
C PRO A 132 5.02 8.68 -37.07
N ASN A 133 6.13 8.17 -37.62
CA ASN A 133 7.42 8.24 -36.96
C ASN A 133 7.83 9.71 -36.83
N ILE A 134 7.68 10.28 -35.62
CA ILE A 134 7.95 11.69 -35.36
C ILE A 134 9.39 12.06 -35.75
N LYS A 135 10.35 11.11 -35.69
CA LYS A 135 11.71 11.35 -36.19
C LYS A 135 11.77 11.53 -37.71
N SER A 136 10.97 10.79 -38.48
CA SER A 136 10.91 11.00 -39.93
C SER A 136 10.21 12.31 -40.27
N LEU A 137 9.18 12.69 -39.52
CA LEU A 137 8.49 13.97 -39.68
C LEU A 137 9.41 15.16 -39.33
N ILE A 138 10.14 15.09 -38.21
CA ILE A 138 11.12 16.13 -37.83
C ILE A 138 12.27 16.21 -38.82
N LYS A 139 12.68 15.07 -39.42
CA LYS A 139 13.72 15.04 -40.46
C LYS A 139 13.24 15.61 -41.80
N SER A 140 11.94 15.51 -42.10
CA SER A 140 11.33 16.10 -43.30
C SER A 140 10.92 17.56 -43.11
N LEU A 141 10.92 18.08 -41.87
CA LEU A 141 10.75 19.51 -41.64
C LEU A 141 11.94 20.28 -42.23
N PRO A 142 11.70 21.34 -43.02
CA PRO A 142 12.78 22.15 -43.57
C PRO A 142 13.56 22.78 -42.41
N LYS A 143 14.89 22.65 -42.45
CA LYS A 143 15.77 23.33 -41.49
C LYS A 143 15.52 24.83 -41.61
N ARG A 144 15.13 25.47 -40.52
CA ARG A 144 14.92 26.92 -40.45
C ARG A 144 16.23 27.60 -40.88
N ASN A 145 16.24 28.22 -42.06
CA ASN A 145 17.42 28.90 -42.58
C ASN A 145 17.70 30.14 -41.71
N PRO A 146 18.87 30.26 -41.07
CA PRO A 146 19.19 31.38 -40.18
C PRO A 146 19.56 32.69 -40.91
N LYS A 147 19.28 32.82 -42.22
CA LYS A 147 19.73 33.95 -43.06
C LYS A 147 18.60 34.90 -43.50
N ILE A 148 17.57 35.12 -42.69
CA ILE A 148 16.49 36.09 -43.02
C ILE A 148 16.12 36.93 -41.80
N SER A 149 17.14 37.43 -41.09
CA SER A 149 16.97 38.48 -40.08
C SER A 149 18.28 39.21 -39.82
N LYS A 150 18.94 39.67 -40.88
CA LYS A 150 19.84 40.82 -40.76
C LYS A 150 19.41 41.81 -41.83
N GLU A 151 18.83 42.87 -41.29
CA GLU A 151 18.64 44.22 -41.84
C GLU A 151 19.45 44.50 -43.10
N GLU A 152 18.77 44.96 -44.15
CA GLU A 152 18.90 46.35 -44.63
C GLU A 152 17.59 46.81 -45.27
#